data_AF-A0A3R6ST12-F1
#
_entry.id   AF-A0A3R6ST12-F1
#
_cell.length_a   1.000
_cell.length_b   1.000
_cell.length_c   1.000
_cell.angle_alpha   90.00
_cell.angle_beta   90.00
_cell.angle_gamma   90.00
#
_symmetry.space_group_name_H-M   'P 1'
#
loop_
_entity.id
_entity.type
_entity.pdbx_description
1 polymer ?
#
loop_
_entity_poly.entity_id
_entity_poly.type
_entity_poly.pdbx_seq_one_letter_code
_entity_poly.pdbx_strand_id
1 'polypeptide(L)'
;MTEFDELQVLYEKKRKNEQAVPAELLQTKYRKSYEQLCENLKGKQCELRMFYMSRIRELSNIADQLVYEDFNQEDSYEWLMERCDQAYKKYHDPFMKQLLIGLQNGFGGGKQDEKENT
;
A
#
# COMPACT_ATOMS: atom_id res chain seq x y z
N MET A 1 -2.56 -8.88 -12.42
CA MET A 1 -1.30 -8.14 -12.57
C MET A 1 -1.48 -6.86 -11.78
N THR A 2 -0.68 -6.70 -10.73
CA THR A 2 -0.73 -5.55 -9.83
C THR A 2 0.14 -4.41 -10.37
N GLU A 3 -0.06 -3.18 -9.89
CA GLU A 3 0.83 -2.04 -10.25
C GLU A 3 2.31 -2.33 -9.91
N PHE A 4 2.55 -3.17 -8.90
CA PHE A 4 3.88 -3.63 -8.52
C PHE A 4 4.51 -4.53 -9.59
N ASP A 5 3.73 -5.44 -10.17
CA ASP A 5 4.21 -6.37 -11.21
C ASP A 5 4.67 -5.57 -12.45
N GLU A 6 3.91 -4.57 -12.86
CA GLU A 6 4.27 -3.71 -14.00
C GLU A 6 5.56 -2.92 -13.74
N LEU A 7 5.71 -2.38 -12.53
CA LEU A 7 6.92 -1.66 -12.13
C LEU A 7 8.14 -2.59 -12.13
N GLN A 8 7.98 -3.82 -11.65
CA GLN A 8 9.04 -4.82 -11.62
C GLN A 8 9.48 -5.19 -13.04
N VAL A 9 8.54 -5.36 -13.97
CA VAL A 9 8.86 -5.62 -15.39
C VAL A 9 9.68 -4.47 -16.00
N LEU A 10 9.32 -3.22 -15.74
CA LEU A 10 10.08 -2.06 -16.22
C LEU A 10 11.48 -2.00 -15.62
N TYR A 11 11.61 -2.27 -14.32
CA TYR A 11 12.89 -2.30 -13.62
C TYR A 11 13.80 -3.40 -14.18
N GLU A 12 13.27 -4.61 -14.37
CA GLU A 12 14.00 -5.72 -14.96
C GLU A 12 14.44 -5.43 -16.39
N LYS A 13 13.59 -4.79 -17.19
CA LYS A 13 13.93 -4.36 -18.55
C LYS A 13 15.08 -3.35 -18.55
N LYS A 14 15.02 -2.34 -17.66
CA LYS A 14 16.11 -1.36 -17.52
C LYS A 14 17.41 -2.04 -17.12
N ARG A 15 17.38 -2.90 -16.11
CA ARG A 15 18.55 -3.65 -15.65
C ARG A 15 19.16 -4.50 -16.76
N LYS A 16 18.34 -5.23 -17.52
CA LYS A 16 18.80 -6.05 -18.66
C LYS A 16 19.47 -5.19 -19.73
N ASN A 17 18.92 -4.02 -20.05
CA ASN A 17 19.53 -3.10 -21.00
C ASN A 17 20.88 -2.56 -20.51
N GLU A 18 20.97 -2.15 -19.25
CA GLU A 18 22.21 -1.65 -18.64
C GLU A 18 23.31 -2.72 -18.54
N GLN A 19 22.93 -4.00 -18.45
CA GLN A 19 23.87 -5.14 -18.46
C GLN A 19 24.33 -5.54 -19.87
N ALA A 20 23.44 -5.45 -20.86
CA ALA A 20 23.70 -5.95 -22.20
C ALA A 20 24.28 -4.90 -23.16
N VAL A 21 24.08 -3.60 -22.88
CA VAL A 21 24.44 -2.51 -23.78
C VAL A 21 25.39 -1.54 -23.09
N PRO A 22 26.57 -1.22 -23.68
CA PRO A 22 27.46 -0.19 -23.17
C PRO A 22 26.74 1.15 -22.96
N ALA A 23 27.09 1.84 -21.88
CA ALA A 23 26.43 3.09 -21.48
C ALA A 23 26.46 4.16 -22.59
N GLU A 24 27.55 4.26 -23.37
CA GLU A 24 27.64 5.23 -24.47
C GLU A 24 26.59 4.98 -25.55
N LEU A 25 26.29 3.71 -25.86
CA LEU A 25 25.27 3.35 -26.84
C LEU A 25 23.85 3.60 -26.31
N LEU A 26 23.64 3.42 -24.99
CA LEU A 26 22.39 3.81 -24.34
C LEU A 26 22.15 5.32 -24.37
N GLN A 27 23.21 6.13 -24.34
CA GLN A 27 23.13 7.60 -24.37
C GLN A 27 23.19 8.18 -25.79
N THR A 28 23.44 7.37 -26.81
CA THR A 28 23.53 7.81 -28.22
C THR A 28 22.52 7.05 -29.09
N LYS A 29 22.92 5.91 -29.64
CA LYS A 29 22.13 5.10 -30.58
C LYS A 29 20.76 4.71 -30.05
N TYR A 30 20.67 4.38 -28.76
CA TYR A 30 19.43 3.93 -28.10
C TYR A 30 18.84 4.98 -27.16
N ARG A 31 19.31 6.23 -27.22
CA ARG A 31 18.95 7.29 -26.28
C ARG A 31 17.45 7.43 -26.08
N LYS A 32 16.71 7.63 -27.17
CA LYS A 32 15.27 7.90 -27.10
C LYS A 32 14.48 6.76 -26.44
N SER A 33 14.77 5.50 -26.79
CA SER A 33 14.07 4.35 -26.22
C SER A 33 14.48 4.10 -24.76
N TYR A 34 15.72 4.41 -24.41
CA TYR A 34 16.22 4.29 -23.05
C TYR A 34 15.68 5.38 -22.11
N GLU A 35 15.64 6.63 -22.56
CA GLU A 35 15.00 7.75 -21.85
C GLU A 35 13.52 7.45 -21.60
N GLN A 36 12.77 7.02 -22.61
CA GLN A 36 11.36 6.64 -22.45
C GLN A 36 11.15 5.54 -21.40
N LEU A 37 12.03 4.53 -21.39
CA LEU A 37 11.98 3.47 -20.38
C LEU A 37 12.19 4.03 -18.97
N CYS A 38 13.15 4.95 -18.80
CA CYS A 38 13.43 5.59 -17.52
C CYS A 38 12.27 6.49 -17.07
N GLU A 39 11.66 7.24 -17.99
CA GLU A 39 10.49 8.08 -17.71
C GLU A 39 9.28 7.23 -17.31
N ASN A 40 8.99 6.15 -18.04
CA ASN A 40 7.91 5.22 -17.69
C ASN A 40 8.12 4.60 -16.31
N LEU A 41 9.36 4.19 -16.00
CA LEU A 41 9.71 3.66 -14.69
C LEU A 41 9.45 4.70 -13.60
N LYS A 42 9.91 5.95 -13.79
CA LYS A 42 9.70 7.04 -12.83
C LYS A 42 8.22 7.35 -12.64
N GLY A 43 7.45 7.40 -13.72
CA GLY A 43 6.00 7.62 -13.68
C GLY A 43 5.30 6.55 -12.83
N LYS A 44 5.58 5.27 -13.12
CA LYS A 44 5.01 4.14 -12.36
C LYS A 44 5.45 4.12 -10.90
N GLN A 45 6.70 4.49 -10.59
CA GLN A 45 7.15 4.64 -9.20
C GLN A 45 6.37 5.72 -8.45
N CYS A 46 6.09 6.85 -9.11
CA CYS A 46 5.29 7.92 -8.52
C CYS A 46 3.83 7.48 -8.30
N GLU A 47 3.21 6.83 -9.28
CA GLU A 47 1.86 6.26 -9.16
C GLU A 47 1.76 5.32 -7.97
N LEU A 48 2.68 4.36 -7.85
CA LEU A 48 2.68 3.38 -6.76
C LEU A 48 2.92 4.03 -5.39
N ARG A 49 3.77 5.06 -5.31
CA ARG A 49 3.93 5.85 -4.08
C ARG A 49 2.64 6.54 -3.68
N MET A 50 1.97 7.19 -4.62
CA MET A 50 0.69 7.86 -4.37
C MET A 50 -0.38 6.86 -3.95
N PHE A 51 -0.42 5.69 -4.60
CA PHE A 51 -1.27 4.57 -4.21
C PHE A 51 -1.05 4.23 -2.74
N TYR A 52 0.17 3.85 -2.31
CA TYR A 52 0.41 3.46 -0.92
C TYR A 52 0.17 4.60 0.07
N MET A 53 0.63 5.82 -0.22
CA MET A 53 0.45 6.96 0.69
C MET A 53 -1.02 7.30 0.91
N SER A 54 -1.88 7.13 -0.09
CA SER A 54 -3.33 7.37 0.07
C SER A 54 -3.97 6.38 1.06
N ARG A 55 -3.58 5.10 1.03
CA ARG A 55 -4.11 4.07 1.95
C ARG A 55 -3.58 4.24 3.35
N ILE A 56 -2.27 4.52 3.48
CA ILE A 56 -1.65 4.79 4.78
C ILE A 56 -2.33 6.01 5.42
N ARG A 57 -2.57 7.08 4.66
CA ARG A 57 -3.26 8.27 5.18
C ARG A 57 -4.67 7.94 5.66
N GLU A 58 -5.44 7.16 4.91
CA GLU A 58 -6.78 6.74 5.34
C GLU A 58 -6.71 5.94 6.64
N LEU A 59 -5.79 4.97 6.73
CA LEU A 59 -5.60 4.18 7.94
C LEU A 59 -5.19 5.05 9.14
N SER A 60 -4.26 5.99 8.93
CA SER A 60 -3.81 6.93 9.96
C SER A 60 -4.96 7.80 10.46
N ASN A 61 -5.86 8.24 9.58
CA ASN A 61 -7.04 9.02 9.99
C ASN A 61 -7.98 8.21 10.89
N ILE A 62 -8.17 6.91 10.61
CA ILE A 62 -8.96 6.03 11.47
C ILE A 62 -8.24 5.85 12.80
N ALA A 63 -6.95 5.52 12.77
CA ALA A 63 -6.14 5.30 13.97
C ALA A 63 -6.06 6.54 14.88
N ASP A 64 -6.01 7.74 14.32
CA ASP A 64 -6.03 9.00 15.07
C ASP A 64 -7.35 9.21 15.81
N GLN A 65 -8.48 8.75 15.25
CA GLN A 65 -9.78 8.85 15.91
C GLN A 65 -9.94 7.84 17.06
N LEU A 66 -9.16 6.75 17.05
CA LEU A 66 -9.23 5.72 18.09
C LEU A 66 -8.83 6.21 19.48
N VAL A 67 -8.06 7.29 19.57
CA VAL A 67 -7.66 7.86 20.86
C VAL A 67 -8.86 8.43 21.65
N TYR A 68 -9.99 8.62 20.99
CA TYR A 68 -11.23 9.12 21.59
C TYR A 68 -12.24 8.01 21.90
N GLU A 69 -11.95 6.77 21.51
CA GLU A 69 -12.84 5.62 21.65
C GLU A 69 -12.56 4.85 22.95
N ASP A 70 -13.60 4.33 23.60
CA ASP A 70 -13.49 3.47 24.77
C ASP A 70 -13.84 2.03 24.38
N PHE A 71 -12.82 1.24 24.08
CA PHE A 71 -12.97 -0.15 23.63
C PHE A 71 -13.52 -1.13 24.69
N ASN A 72 -13.77 -0.66 25.91
CA ASN A 72 -14.57 -1.40 26.89
C ASN A 72 -16.07 -1.35 26.55
N GLN A 73 -16.49 -0.43 25.68
CA GLN A 73 -17.87 -0.28 25.20
C GLN A 73 -18.04 -1.06 23.89
N GLU A 74 -19.24 -1.59 23.67
CA GLU A 74 -19.57 -2.34 22.44
C GLU A 74 -19.62 -1.40 21.22
N ASP A 75 -20.20 -0.21 21.41
CA ASP A 75 -20.36 0.83 20.38
C ASP A 75 -19.04 1.25 19.73
N SER A 76 -17.94 1.37 20.48
CA SER A 76 -16.62 1.73 19.94
C SER A 76 -16.04 0.65 19.01
N TYR A 77 -16.35 -0.63 19.26
CA TYR A 77 -15.93 -1.70 18.36
C TYR A 77 -16.78 -1.72 17.08
N GLU A 78 -18.09 -1.53 17.19
CA GLU A 78 -18.97 -1.39 16.01
C GLU A 78 -18.55 -0.21 15.14
N TRP A 79 -18.23 0.93 15.77
CA TRP A 79 -17.70 2.11 15.11
C TRP A 79 -16.41 1.79 14.32
N LEU A 80 -15.46 1.07 14.93
CA LEU A 80 -14.21 0.69 14.27
C LEU A 80 -14.52 -0.19 13.04
N MET A 81 -15.40 -1.18 13.18
CA MET A 81 -15.78 -2.05 12.07
C MET A 81 -16.45 -1.27 10.93
N GLU A 82 -17.30 -0.30 11.24
CA GLU A 82 -17.92 0.57 10.24
C GLU A 82 -16.87 1.41 9.51
N ARG A 83 -15.91 2.01 10.23
CA ARG A 83 -14.82 2.78 9.61
C ARG A 83 -13.93 1.91 8.72
N CYS A 84 -13.61 0.70 9.14
CA CYS A 84 -12.86 -0.25 8.32
C CYS A 84 -13.63 -0.60 7.04
N ASP A 85 -14.94 -0.87 7.12
CA ASP A 85 -15.76 -1.18 5.95
C ASP A 85 -15.85 0.00 4.98
N GLN A 86 -16.09 1.22 5.49
CA GLN A 86 -16.11 2.44 4.68
C GLN A 86 -14.77 2.65 3.94
N ALA A 87 -13.65 2.45 4.64
CA ALA A 87 -12.32 2.63 4.08
C ALA A 87 -11.99 1.55 3.03
N TYR A 88 -12.42 0.30 3.23
CA TYR A 88 -12.24 -0.77 2.25
C TYR A 88 -13.14 -0.59 1.01
N LYS A 89 -14.35 -0.06 1.17
CA LYS A 89 -15.21 0.31 0.03
C LYS A 89 -14.57 1.41 -0.82
N LYS A 90 -13.91 2.38 -0.19
CA LYS A 90 -13.19 3.46 -0.87
C LYS A 90 -11.93 2.96 -1.59
N TYR A 91 -11.18 2.06 -0.94
CA TYR A 91 -9.93 1.52 -1.43
C TYR A 91 -9.97 -0.01 -1.43
N HIS A 92 -10.65 -0.57 -2.45
CA HIS A 92 -10.87 -2.00 -2.56
C HIS A 92 -9.65 -2.72 -3.15
N ASP A 93 -8.59 -2.83 -2.35
CA ASP A 93 -7.35 -3.50 -2.75
C ASP A 93 -6.74 -4.35 -1.63
N PRO A 94 -5.90 -5.36 -1.98
CA PRO A 94 -5.33 -6.26 -0.99
C PRO A 94 -4.46 -5.56 0.06
N PHE A 95 -3.79 -4.47 -0.30
CA PHE A 95 -2.93 -3.75 0.64
C PHE A 95 -3.77 -3.06 1.72
N MET A 96 -4.82 -2.33 1.32
CA MET A 96 -5.76 -1.74 2.27
C MET A 96 -6.41 -2.80 3.17
N LYS A 97 -6.81 -3.95 2.61
CA LYS A 97 -7.37 -5.05 3.40
C LYS A 97 -6.41 -5.49 4.52
N GLN A 98 -5.13 -5.66 4.22
CA GLN A 98 -4.14 -6.08 5.22
C GLN A 98 -3.92 -5.01 6.29
N LEU A 99 -3.88 -3.73 5.89
CA LEU A 99 -3.78 -2.62 6.84
C LEU A 99 -4.96 -2.60 7.84
N LEU A 100 -6.18 -2.78 7.33
CA LEU A 100 -7.38 -2.79 8.15
C LEU A 100 -7.45 -4.01 9.09
N ILE A 101 -7.06 -5.19 8.61
CA ILE A 101 -6.94 -6.38 9.47
C ILE A 101 -5.93 -6.14 10.60
N GLY A 102 -4.78 -5.53 10.28
CA GLY A 102 -3.78 -5.18 11.29
C GLY A 102 -4.31 -4.22 12.35
N LEU A 103 -5.07 -3.20 11.92
CA LEU A 103 -5.73 -2.27 12.84
C LEU A 103 -6.76 -2.98 13.72
N GLN A 104 -7.64 -3.77 13.13
CA GLN A 104 -8.67 -4.53 13.85
C GLN A 104 -8.05 -5.48 14.88
N ASN A 105 -6.96 -6.18 14.54
CA ASN A 105 -6.30 -7.08 15.49
C ASN A 105 -5.66 -6.32 16.66
N GLY A 106 -5.12 -5.11 16.41
CA GLY A 106 -4.51 -4.27 17.44
C GLY A 106 -5.47 -3.76 18.50
N PHE A 107 -6.76 -3.59 18.17
CA PHE A 107 -7.78 -3.03 19.06
C PHE A 107 -8.95 -3.98 19.37
N GLY A 108 -9.15 -5.02 18.57
CA GLY A 108 -10.20 -6.02 18.69
C GLY A 108 -9.78 -7.31 19.40
N GLY A 109 -8.47 -7.59 19.52
CA GLY A 109 -7.94 -8.81 20.13
C GLY A 109 -8.14 -8.91 21.65
N GLY A 110 -8.39 -7.80 22.34
CA GLY A 110 -8.54 -7.77 23.80
C GLY A 110 -9.79 -8.48 24.35
N LYS A 111 -10.79 -8.82 23.51
CA LYS A 111 -12.02 -9.49 23.97
C LYS A 111 -11.94 -11.02 24.00
N GLN A 112 -10.87 -11.65 23.50
CA GLN A 112 -10.72 -13.12 23.51
C GLN A 112 -9.89 -13.66 24.69
N ASP A 113 -8.94 -12.90 25.22
CA ASP A 113 -8.04 -13.41 26.27
C ASP A 113 -8.65 -13.40 27.68
N GLU A 114 -9.76 -12.68 27.92
CA GLU A 114 -10.43 -12.67 29.24
C GLU A 114 -11.39 -13.84 29.47
N LYS A 115 -11.72 -14.64 28.44
CA LYS A 115 -12.64 -15.78 28.58
C LYS A 115 -11.98 -17.13 28.89
N GLU A 116 -10.66 -17.20 28.99
CA GLU A 116 -9.95 -18.45 29.32
C GLU A 116 -9.60 -18.61 30.81
N ASN A 117 -9.94 -17.66 31.69
CA ASN A 117 -9.68 -17.75 33.13
C ASN A 117 -10.93 -17.52 33.99
N THR A 118 -12.04 -18.21 33.69
CA THR A 118 -13.16 -18.39 34.64
C THR A 118 -13.67 -19.82 34.59
#